data_AF-A0A8H4XJP3-F1
#
_entry.id   AF-A0A8H4XJP3-F1
#
_cell.length_a   1.000
_cell.length_b   1.000
_cell.length_c   1.000
_cell.angle_alpha   90.00
_cell.angle_beta   90.00
_cell.angle_gamma   90.00
#
_symmetry.space_group_name_H-M   'P 1'
#
loop_
_entity.id
_entity.type
_entity.pdbx_description
1 polymer ?
#
loop_
_entity_poly.entity_id
_entity_poly.type
_entity_poly.pdbx_seq_one_letter_code
_entity_poly.pdbx_strand_id
1 'polypeptide(L)'
;MLKNLLSVVALLALLSPALSKPSHHLPKRPQIEAAPYNTGREFPASPPRHKSRYCYVKPGYKKDSNDAHSILKAFKKCNNGGTIVLDKKYTIASPLDLTWLSHVDVVITGEVHFKSDPYYWAENSFKIPYQNMSSFWKVGGKDINIYGDLSNEHSLLDGHGQAYWKAIETNSTLLRPILLYFDGAHGLTMSNIRMRNPPNWFNIITNSTDVLVSNLDLRASSLDGVKIANSDGWDTYRSDRVVIQDSYIDNTDDCVSFKPNSTNVVIQNLVCNGSHGISVGSLGQYKGETDIVENLYIYNISMSNASDGARIKVWPGVETLFQSNLNGGGGLGRVRNVTYDRFHHENNDNAITITQCYGQKNQTLCNEFPANLTIEDVTMKNMWGTTSKKFDPRAGSLVCSAPDRCTNIVAKNITVTVPSKEPPVYDCYNLDRDTLDITCIDPKDAPRNTDQG
;
A
#
# COMPACT_ATOMS: atom_id res chain seq x y z
N MET A 1 27.45 65.87 -31.08
CA MET A 1 27.24 64.41 -30.98
C MET A 1 25.77 64.12 -31.23
N LEU A 2 25.42 63.84 -32.50
CA LEU A 2 24.09 63.38 -32.90
C LEU A 2 24.23 61.87 -33.17
N LYS A 3 23.48 61.03 -32.46
CA LYS A 3 23.46 59.57 -32.71
C LYS A 3 22.18 59.20 -33.46
N ASN A 4 22.37 58.53 -34.59
CA ASN A 4 21.38 57.99 -35.51
C ASN A 4 20.43 56.99 -34.83
N LEU A 5 19.14 57.12 -35.14
CA LEU A 5 18.13 56.08 -34.96
C LEU A 5 17.99 55.34 -36.30
N LEU A 6 18.37 54.06 -36.36
CA LEU A 6 18.02 53.15 -37.46
C LEU A 6 16.93 52.20 -36.97
N SER A 7 15.76 52.28 -37.59
CA SER A 7 14.64 51.36 -37.42
C SER A 7 14.94 50.03 -38.13
N VAL A 8 14.83 48.92 -37.41
CA VAL A 8 14.80 47.56 -37.98
C VAL A 8 13.39 47.01 -37.80
N VAL A 9 12.70 46.77 -38.92
CA VAL A 9 11.40 46.10 -38.99
C VAL A 9 11.65 44.59 -38.90
N ALA A 10 11.17 43.96 -37.83
CA ALA A 10 11.18 42.51 -37.69
C ALA A 10 9.90 41.92 -38.31
N LEU A 11 10.04 41.15 -39.39
CA LEU A 11 8.99 40.29 -39.93
C LEU A 11 8.76 39.12 -38.95
N LEU A 12 7.59 39.06 -38.30
CA LEU A 12 7.11 37.87 -37.61
C LEU A 12 6.55 36.88 -38.65
N ALA A 13 7.27 35.79 -38.88
CA ALA A 13 6.73 34.62 -39.57
C ALA A 13 5.78 33.88 -38.62
N LEU A 14 4.47 33.93 -38.92
CA LEU A 14 3.45 33.11 -38.27
C LEU A 14 3.64 31.65 -38.71
N LEU A 15 4.39 30.88 -37.91
CA LEU A 15 4.36 29.42 -37.96
C LEU A 15 3.10 28.95 -37.22
N SER A 16 2.07 28.63 -37.98
CA SER A 16 0.91 27.89 -37.48
C SER A 16 1.38 26.53 -36.95
N PRO A 17 1.18 26.19 -35.66
CA PRO A 17 1.38 24.82 -35.24
C PRO A 17 0.28 23.99 -35.89
N ALA A 18 0.65 23.15 -36.85
CA ALA A 18 -0.21 22.06 -37.27
C ALA A 18 -0.43 21.19 -36.01
N LEU A 19 -1.59 21.34 -35.38
CA LEU A 19 -2.08 20.40 -34.38
C LEU A 19 -2.20 19.04 -35.07
N SER A 20 -1.15 18.23 -34.98
CA SER A 20 -1.27 16.80 -35.19
C SER A 20 -2.30 16.32 -34.17
N LYS A 21 -3.47 15.88 -34.64
CA LYS A 21 -4.43 15.16 -33.79
C LYS A 21 -3.63 14.07 -33.05
N PRO A 22 -3.68 13.99 -31.71
CA PRO A 22 -3.07 12.88 -31.02
C PRO A 22 -3.76 11.63 -31.54
N SER A 23 -3.03 10.84 -32.32
CA SER A 23 -3.41 9.48 -32.59
C SER A 23 -3.39 8.78 -31.24
N HIS A 24 -4.55 8.58 -30.61
CA HIS A 24 -4.67 7.82 -29.37
C HIS A 24 -4.38 6.35 -29.66
N HIS A 25 -3.12 6.03 -29.92
CA HIS A 25 -2.63 4.67 -29.93
C HIS A 25 -2.62 4.18 -28.50
N LEU A 26 -3.35 3.10 -28.22
CA LEU A 26 -3.31 2.44 -26.93
C LEU A 26 -1.86 2.03 -26.62
N PRO A 27 -1.42 2.15 -25.35
CA PRO A 27 -0.10 1.66 -24.97
C PRO A 27 -0.02 0.16 -25.23
N LYS A 28 1.16 -0.29 -25.66
CA LYS A 28 1.48 -1.71 -25.69
C LYS A 28 1.56 -2.23 -24.26
N ARG A 29 1.29 -3.52 -24.05
CA ARG A 29 1.51 -4.17 -22.76
C ARG A 29 2.96 -3.92 -22.29
N PRO A 30 3.16 -3.28 -21.13
CA PRO A 30 4.48 -3.07 -20.57
C PRO A 30 5.21 -4.41 -20.38
N GLN A 31 6.51 -4.43 -20.68
CA GLN A 31 7.39 -5.53 -20.28
C GLN A 31 7.98 -5.13 -18.93
N ILE A 32 7.32 -5.55 -17.85
CA ILE A 32 7.79 -5.29 -16.49
C ILE A 32 8.45 -6.55 -15.94
N GLU A 33 9.54 -6.37 -15.23
CA GLU A 33 10.32 -7.44 -14.60
C GLU A 33 10.61 -7.04 -13.15
N ALA A 34 10.61 -8.04 -12.26
CA ALA A 34 10.99 -7.84 -10.87
C ALA A 34 12.50 -7.55 -10.77
N ALA A 35 12.87 -6.33 -10.37
CA ALA A 35 14.27 -5.91 -10.32
C ALA A 35 14.54 -4.82 -9.25
N PRO A 36 15.71 -4.87 -8.56
CA PRO A 36 16.79 -5.85 -8.76
C PRO A 36 16.52 -7.21 -8.10
N TYR A 37 15.53 -7.31 -7.20
CA TYR A 37 15.17 -8.56 -6.53
C TYR A 37 13.86 -9.13 -7.04
N ASN A 38 13.71 -10.44 -6.90
CA ASN A 38 12.52 -11.20 -7.21
C ASN A 38 12.25 -12.24 -6.10
N THR A 39 11.18 -13.01 -6.25
CA THR A 39 10.71 -13.97 -5.24
C THR A 39 11.42 -15.32 -5.30
N GLY A 40 12.53 -15.41 -6.04
CA GLY A 40 13.31 -16.64 -6.26
C GLY A 40 12.70 -17.58 -7.29
N ARG A 41 11.59 -17.21 -7.94
CA ARG A 41 10.96 -17.96 -9.03
C ARG A 41 10.64 -17.03 -10.19
N GLU A 42 10.75 -17.56 -11.40
CA GLU A 42 10.31 -16.84 -12.59
C GLU A 42 8.81 -16.57 -12.55
N PHE A 43 8.43 -15.38 -12.99
CA PHE A 43 7.04 -15.01 -13.12
C PHE A 43 6.36 -15.86 -14.22
N PRO A 44 5.10 -16.30 -14.05
CA PRO A 44 4.43 -17.11 -15.06
C PRO A 44 4.39 -16.43 -16.44
N ALA A 45 4.61 -17.21 -17.49
CA ALA A 45 4.53 -16.71 -18.86
C ALA A 45 3.12 -16.16 -19.17
N SER A 46 3.05 -14.96 -19.74
CA SER A 46 1.82 -14.32 -20.18
C SER A 46 1.84 -14.12 -21.71
N PRO A 47 1.24 -15.03 -22.50
CA PRO A 47 1.22 -14.89 -23.96
C PRO A 47 0.54 -13.60 -24.43
N PRO A 48 0.94 -13.04 -25.59
CA PRO A 48 0.26 -11.89 -26.19
C PRO A 48 -1.24 -12.16 -26.45
N ARG A 49 -2.09 -11.15 -26.22
CA ARG A 49 -3.52 -11.26 -26.55
C ARG A 49 -3.75 -11.22 -28.05
N HIS A 50 -4.94 -11.67 -28.47
CA HIS A 50 -5.33 -11.70 -29.87
C HIS A 50 -5.37 -10.29 -30.48
N LYS A 51 -4.62 -10.07 -31.57
CA LYS A 51 -4.37 -8.75 -32.19
C LYS A 51 -5.62 -7.99 -32.67
N SER A 52 -6.79 -8.63 -32.75
CA SER A 52 -8.04 -7.99 -33.17
C SER A 52 -9.16 -8.05 -32.13
N ARG A 53 -8.92 -8.65 -30.95
CA ARG A 53 -9.99 -8.94 -30.00
C ARG A 53 -10.05 -7.90 -28.88
N TYR A 54 -10.44 -6.69 -29.27
CA TYR A 54 -10.59 -5.54 -28.38
C TYR A 54 -12.06 -5.30 -28.01
N CYS A 55 -12.29 -5.03 -26.72
CA CYS A 55 -13.58 -4.65 -26.17
C CYS A 55 -13.48 -3.25 -25.58
N TYR A 56 -13.69 -2.25 -26.44
CA TYR A 56 -13.84 -0.86 -26.03
C TYR A 56 -15.15 -0.68 -25.26
N VAL A 57 -15.05 -0.24 -24.01
CA VAL A 57 -16.22 0.01 -23.17
C VAL A 57 -16.84 1.34 -23.57
N LYS A 58 -18.13 1.31 -23.89
CA LYS A 58 -18.92 2.52 -24.13
C LYS A 58 -19.46 3.04 -22.80
N PRO A 59 -19.08 4.25 -22.35
CA PRO A 59 -19.68 4.86 -21.18
C PRO A 59 -21.15 5.23 -21.47
N GLY A 60 -21.95 5.35 -20.42
CA GLY A 60 -23.29 5.89 -20.51
C GLY A 60 -23.28 7.38 -20.88
N TYR A 61 -24.37 7.83 -21.50
CA TYR A 61 -24.48 9.21 -22.00
C TYR A 61 -24.86 10.24 -20.91
N LYS A 62 -25.27 9.78 -19.73
CA LYS A 62 -25.73 10.65 -18.64
C LYS A 62 -24.64 10.79 -17.59
N LYS A 63 -24.54 11.98 -16.98
CA LYS A 63 -23.54 12.27 -15.92
C LYS A 63 -23.58 11.29 -14.74
N ASP A 64 -24.75 10.72 -14.47
CA ASP A 64 -24.99 9.76 -13.38
C ASP A 64 -25.19 8.31 -13.87
N SER A 65 -24.72 7.97 -15.08
CA SER A 65 -24.81 6.58 -15.55
C SER A 65 -23.96 5.66 -14.70
N ASN A 66 -24.46 4.44 -14.48
CA ASN A 66 -23.67 3.36 -13.91
C ASN A 66 -23.07 2.51 -15.03
N ASP A 67 -21.75 2.62 -15.24
CA ASP A 67 -21.04 1.95 -16.31
C ASP A 67 -20.59 0.52 -15.96
N ALA A 68 -20.81 0.08 -14.72
CA ALA A 68 -20.43 -1.27 -14.27
C ALA A 68 -20.99 -2.38 -15.17
N HIS A 69 -22.22 -2.23 -15.67
CA HIS A 69 -22.82 -3.22 -16.57
C HIS A 69 -22.12 -3.28 -17.94
N SER A 70 -21.80 -2.12 -18.52
CA SER A 70 -21.08 -2.03 -19.79
C SER A 70 -19.66 -2.61 -19.68
N ILE A 71 -18.99 -2.34 -18.54
CA ILE A 71 -17.68 -2.90 -18.21
C ILE A 71 -17.77 -4.42 -18.07
N LEU A 72 -18.71 -4.94 -17.27
CA LEU A 72 -18.93 -6.38 -17.11
C LEU A 72 -19.13 -7.08 -18.46
N LYS A 73 -19.92 -6.47 -19.36
CA LYS A 73 -20.18 -7.00 -20.71
C LYS A 73 -18.91 -7.08 -21.55
N ALA A 74 -18.03 -6.08 -21.46
CA ALA A 74 -16.75 -6.09 -22.16
C ALA A 74 -15.81 -7.18 -21.62
N PHE A 75 -15.71 -7.33 -20.29
CA PHE A 75 -14.96 -8.42 -19.67
C PHE A 75 -15.48 -9.78 -20.13
N LYS A 76 -16.81 -10.01 -20.11
CA LYS A 76 -17.40 -11.28 -20.58
C LYS A 76 -17.07 -11.58 -22.04
N LYS A 77 -17.09 -10.55 -22.90
CA LYS A 77 -16.82 -10.70 -24.33
C LYS A 77 -15.34 -10.94 -24.63
N CYS A 78 -14.43 -10.30 -23.90
CA CYS A 78 -13.00 -10.36 -24.19
C CYS A 78 -12.20 -11.32 -23.29
N ASN A 79 -12.82 -11.97 -22.31
CA ASN A 79 -12.17 -13.01 -21.51
C ASN A 79 -11.58 -14.14 -22.39
N ASN A 80 -10.54 -14.83 -21.90
CA ASN A 80 -9.83 -15.91 -22.58
C ASN A 80 -9.00 -15.46 -23.81
N GLY A 81 -8.15 -14.45 -23.66
CA GLY A 81 -7.18 -14.03 -24.70
C GLY A 81 -7.43 -12.67 -25.37
N GLY A 82 -8.23 -11.79 -24.78
CA GLY A 82 -8.63 -10.51 -25.38
C GLY A 82 -8.23 -9.30 -24.54
N THR A 83 -8.51 -8.11 -25.07
CA THR A 83 -8.13 -6.84 -24.45
C THR A 83 -9.37 -6.00 -24.16
N ILE A 84 -9.59 -5.67 -22.88
CA ILE A 84 -10.61 -4.72 -22.43
C ILE A 84 -9.99 -3.33 -22.44
N VAL A 85 -10.71 -2.33 -22.97
CA VAL A 85 -10.21 -0.97 -23.09
C VAL A 85 -11.14 0.01 -22.39
N LEU A 86 -10.60 0.69 -21.38
CA LEU A 86 -11.20 1.79 -20.65
C LEU A 86 -10.47 3.10 -21.04
N ASP A 87 -10.90 3.72 -22.14
CA ASP A 87 -10.26 4.91 -22.75
C ASP A 87 -11.12 6.17 -22.70
N LYS A 88 -12.17 6.16 -21.88
CA LYS A 88 -13.10 7.27 -21.63
C LYS A 88 -13.24 7.49 -20.13
N LYS A 89 -14.12 8.43 -19.76
CA LYS A 89 -14.54 8.63 -18.37
C LYS A 89 -15.69 7.68 -18.06
N TYR A 90 -15.57 6.90 -17.00
CA TYR A 90 -16.56 5.94 -16.53
C TYR A 90 -16.99 6.27 -15.10
N THR A 91 -18.28 6.10 -14.80
CA THR A 91 -18.83 6.23 -13.45
C THR A 91 -19.31 4.87 -12.97
N ILE A 92 -18.76 4.40 -11.85
CA ILE A 92 -19.09 3.12 -11.22
C ILE A 92 -20.01 3.37 -10.04
N ALA A 93 -21.25 2.89 -10.13
CA ALA A 93 -22.26 3.06 -9.09
C ALA A 93 -22.88 1.73 -8.64
N SER A 94 -22.25 0.60 -8.96
CA SER A 94 -22.57 -0.71 -8.38
C SER A 94 -21.33 -1.60 -8.30
N PRO A 95 -21.30 -2.57 -7.37
CA PRO A 95 -20.19 -3.51 -7.25
C PRO A 95 -20.00 -4.35 -8.51
N LEU A 96 -18.77 -4.81 -8.73
CA LEU A 96 -18.40 -5.66 -9.86
C LEU A 96 -17.50 -6.83 -9.40
N ASP A 97 -17.92 -8.06 -9.71
CA ASP A 97 -17.13 -9.27 -9.47
C ASP A 97 -16.51 -9.75 -10.79
N LEU A 98 -15.17 -9.66 -10.84
CA LEU A 98 -14.32 -10.11 -11.93
C LEU A 98 -13.31 -11.17 -11.45
N THR A 99 -13.70 -12.06 -10.53
CA THR A 99 -12.82 -13.13 -10.01
C THR A 99 -12.65 -14.35 -10.93
N TRP A 100 -13.22 -14.30 -12.13
CA TRP A 100 -13.27 -15.39 -13.11
C TRP A 100 -12.46 -15.10 -14.39
N LEU A 101 -11.55 -14.12 -14.35
CA LEU A 101 -10.77 -13.72 -15.52
C LEU A 101 -9.73 -14.76 -15.89
N SER A 102 -9.42 -14.82 -17.18
CA SER A 102 -8.47 -15.77 -17.75
C SER A 102 -7.84 -15.16 -18.99
N HIS A 103 -6.51 -14.99 -18.98
CA HIS A 103 -5.74 -14.51 -20.13
C HIS A 103 -6.26 -13.17 -20.69
N VAL A 104 -6.35 -12.13 -19.87
CA VAL A 104 -6.84 -10.81 -20.30
C VAL A 104 -5.78 -9.72 -20.20
N ASP A 105 -5.91 -8.74 -21.07
CA ASP A 105 -5.30 -7.42 -20.87
C ASP A 105 -6.42 -6.41 -20.58
N VAL A 106 -6.19 -5.53 -19.61
CA VAL A 106 -7.09 -4.44 -19.22
C VAL A 106 -6.31 -3.15 -19.36
N VAL A 107 -6.65 -2.38 -20.39
CA VAL A 107 -5.98 -1.11 -20.71
C VAL A 107 -6.79 0.03 -20.13
N ILE A 108 -6.19 0.80 -19.22
CA ILE A 108 -6.82 1.95 -18.55
C ILE A 108 -6.07 3.22 -18.95
N THR A 109 -6.54 3.88 -20.01
CA THR A 109 -6.03 5.19 -20.47
C THR A 109 -7.04 6.31 -20.32
N GLY A 110 -8.23 5.99 -19.82
CA GLY A 110 -9.25 6.92 -19.37
C GLY A 110 -9.46 6.82 -17.85
N GLU A 111 -10.48 7.52 -17.36
CA GLU A 111 -10.73 7.72 -15.94
C GLU A 111 -11.87 6.81 -15.45
N VAL A 112 -11.66 6.07 -14.36
CA VAL A 112 -12.69 5.28 -13.69
C VAL A 112 -12.98 5.92 -12.34
N HIS A 113 -14.17 6.48 -12.18
CA HIS A 113 -14.61 7.10 -10.93
C HIS A 113 -15.63 6.24 -10.22
N PHE A 114 -15.42 5.99 -8.94
CA PHE A 114 -16.41 5.35 -8.07
C PHE A 114 -17.33 6.43 -7.51
N LYS A 115 -18.64 6.29 -7.74
CA LYS A 115 -19.63 7.27 -7.28
C LYS A 115 -19.56 7.38 -5.75
N SER A 116 -19.29 8.58 -5.24
CA SER A 116 -19.28 8.85 -3.80
C SER A 116 -20.68 8.77 -3.22
N ASP A 117 -20.97 7.68 -2.51
CA ASP A 117 -22.22 7.47 -1.78
C ASP A 117 -21.95 6.57 -0.55
N PRO A 118 -21.52 7.14 0.58
CA PRO A 118 -21.04 6.35 1.71
C PRO A 118 -22.04 5.32 2.23
N TYR A 119 -23.32 5.67 2.29
CA TYR A 119 -24.35 4.80 2.82
C TYR A 119 -24.76 3.70 1.84
N TYR A 120 -24.93 4.04 0.55
CA TYR A 120 -25.16 3.00 -0.47
C TYR A 120 -24.04 1.97 -0.47
N TRP A 121 -22.79 2.42 -0.47
CA TRP A 121 -21.66 1.50 -0.54
C TRP A 121 -21.43 0.76 0.77
N ALA A 122 -21.73 1.33 1.94
CA ALA A 122 -21.71 0.60 3.20
C ALA A 122 -22.66 -0.60 3.18
N GLU A 123 -23.77 -0.53 2.46
CA GLU A 123 -24.73 -1.63 2.32
C GLU A 123 -24.39 -2.59 1.16
N ASN A 124 -23.95 -2.06 0.02
CA ASN A 124 -23.91 -2.81 -1.25
C ASN A 124 -22.51 -3.32 -1.65
N SER A 125 -21.43 -2.77 -1.09
CA SER A 125 -20.06 -3.24 -1.38
C SER A 125 -19.83 -4.70 -0.98
N PHE A 126 -18.89 -5.37 -1.65
CA PHE A 126 -18.50 -6.73 -1.28
C PHE A 126 -17.91 -6.75 0.12
N LYS A 127 -18.41 -7.63 0.99
CA LYS A 127 -17.90 -7.78 2.36
C LYS A 127 -16.71 -8.71 2.38
N ILE A 128 -15.67 -8.29 3.08
CA ILE A 128 -14.44 -9.04 3.31
C ILE A 128 -14.46 -9.42 4.79
N PRO A 129 -14.59 -10.71 5.13
CA PRO A 129 -14.69 -11.12 6.53
C PRO A 129 -13.49 -10.71 7.39
N TYR A 130 -12.29 -10.75 6.81
CA TYR A 130 -11.07 -10.32 7.50
C TYR A 130 -11.14 -8.83 7.85
N GLN A 131 -11.01 -8.52 9.14
CA GLN A 131 -11.10 -7.17 9.71
C GLN A 131 -12.38 -6.39 9.36
N ASN A 132 -13.46 -7.10 9.01
CA ASN A 132 -14.75 -6.50 8.66
C ASN A 132 -14.62 -5.37 7.63
N MET A 133 -13.90 -5.64 6.53
CA MET A 133 -13.66 -4.68 5.46
C MET A 133 -14.69 -4.82 4.35
N SER A 134 -14.69 -3.89 3.39
CA SER A 134 -15.47 -4.04 2.16
C SER A 134 -14.71 -3.52 0.95
N SER A 135 -15.17 -3.80 -0.28
CA SER A 135 -14.53 -3.33 -1.52
C SER A 135 -15.55 -2.95 -2.59
N PHE A 136 -15.19 -1.98 -3.45
CA PHE A 136 -15.96 -1.65 -4.64
C PHE A 136 -15.97 -2.81 -5.63
N TRP A 137 -14.78 -3.26 -6.04
CA TRP A 137 -14.57 -4.24 -7.10
C TRP A 137 -13.72 -5.40 -6.61
N LYS A 138 -14.03 -6.60 -7.09
CA LYS A 138 -13.18 -7.79 -6.95
C LYS A 138 -12.59 -8.16 -8.30
N VAL A 139 -11.29 -8.42 -8.35
CA VAL A 139 -10.59 -8.86 -9.56
C VAL A 139 -9.79 -10.12 -9.23
N GLY A 140 -9.85 -11.14 -10.08
CA GLY A 140 -9.21 -12.42 -9.81
C GLY A 140 -9.29 -13.37 -10.99
N GLY A 141 -8.64 -14.52 -10.86
CA GLY A 141 -8.49 -15.50 -11.94
C GLY A 141 -7.03 -15.65 -12.37
N LYS A 142 -6.77 -15.92 -13.65
CA LYS A 142 -5.44 -16.32 -14.13
C LYS A 142 -4.93 -15.45 -15.27
N ASP A 143 -3.64 -15.13 -15.28
CA ASP A 143 -2.97 -14.38 -16.35
C ASP A 143 -3.72 -13.07 -16.69
N ILE A 144 -3.63 -12.11 -15.78
CA ILE A 144 -4.33 -10.83 -15.84
C ILE A 144 -3.29 -9.72 -15.92
N ASN A 145 -3.32 -8.91 -16.98
CA ASN A 145 -2.45 -7.74 -17.09
C ASN A 145 -3.28 -6.47 -17.07
N ILE A 146 -3.07 -5.62 -16.08
CA ILE A 146 -3.77 -4.33 -15.95
C ILE A 146 -2.73 -3.23 -16.13
N TYR A 147 -2.94 -2.34 -17.10
CA TYR A 147 -1.96 -1.28 -17.33
C TYR A 147 -2.57 -0.02 -17.92
N GLY A 148 -1.95 1.10 -17.57
CA GLY A 148 -2.25 2.40 -18.15
C GLY A 148 -1.03 3.03 -18.81
N ASP A 149 -1.01 4.35 -18.80
CA ASP A 149 0.07 5.18 -19.29
C ASP A 149 0.17 6.45 -18.44
N LEU A 150 1.26 6.57 -17.67
CA LEU A 150 1.51 7.73 -16.80
C LEU A 150 1.96 8.97 -17.58
N SER A 151 2.26 8.87 -18.88
CA SER A 151 2.59 10.05 -19.69
C SER A 151 1.36 10.92 -20.03
N ASN A 152 0.15 10.37 -19.89
CA ASN A 152 -1.10 11.13 -19.91
C ASN A 152 -1.67 11.26 -18.49
N GLU A 153 -2.59 12.20 -18.25
CA GLU A 153 -3.18 12.43 -16.92
C GLU A 153 -4.41 11.54 -16.62
N HIS A 154 -4.91 10.81 -17.62
CA HIS A 154 -6.22 10.17 -17.55
C HIS A 154 -6.21 8.73 -17.04
N SER A 155 -5.08 8.00 -17.09
CA SER A 155 -4.96 6.61 -16.59
C SER A 155 -5.21 6.50 -15.08
N LEU A 156 -6.48 6.56 -14.67
CA LEU A 156 -6.90 6.92 -13.31
C LEU A 156 -8.00 5.99 -12.77
N LEU A 157 -7.82 5.55 -11.52
CA LEU A 157 -8.86 5.03 -10.64
C LEU A 157 -9.07 6.03 -9.50
N ASP A 158 -10.29 6.57 -9.32
CA ASP A 158 -10.58 7.56 -8.28
C ASP A 158 -11.77 7.13 -7.41
N GLY A 159 -11.50 6.95 -6.12
CA GLY A 159 -12.46 6.47 -5.13
C GLY A 159 -13.38 7.55 -4.54
N HIS A 160 -13.09 8.84 -4.79
CA HIS A 160 -13.85 9.97 -4.22
C HIS A 160 -14.05 9.88 -2.68
N GLY A 161 -12.99 9.55 -1.94
CA GLY A 161 -13.01 9.22 -0.51
C GLY A 161 -13.48 10.32 0.46
N GLN A 162 -13.51 11.58 0.04
CA GLN A 162 -13.81 12.73 0.90
C GLN A 162 -15.08 12.58 1.76
N ALA A 163 -16.19 12.13 1.16
CA ALA A 163 -17.45 11.97 1.88
C ALA A 163 -17.38 10.84 2.93
N TYR A 164 -16.57 9.81 2.68
CA TYR A 164 -16.39 8.68 3.58
C TYR A 164 -15.52 9.06 4.78
N TRP A 165 -14.46 9.84 4.56
CA TRP A 165 -13.59 10.35 5.64
C TRP A 165 -14.36 11.28 6.59
N LYS A 166 -15.30 12.08 6.08
CA LYS A 166 -16.23 12.87 6.92
C LYS A 166 -17.24 12.00 7.65
N ALA A 167 -17.82 11.01 6.96
CA ALA A 167 -18.87 10.19 7.53
C ALA A 167 -18.36 9.34 8.71
N ILE A 168 -17.10 8.88 8.69
CA ILE A 168 -16.55 8.08 9.79
C ILE A 168 -16.30 8.88 11.08
N GLU A 169 -16.17 10.21 11.02
CA GLU A 169 -16.06 11.06 12.20
C GLU A 169 -17.34 11.05 13.06
N THR A 170 -18.49 10.83 12.42
CA THR A 170 -19.80 10.75 13.11
C THR A 170 -20.33 9.31 13.23
N ASN A 171 -19.93 8.43 12.31
CA ASN A 171 -20.28 7.02 12.32
C ASN A 171 -19.02 6.15 12.19
N SER A 172 -18.33 5.93 13.31
CA SER A 172 -17.09 5.14 13.37
C SER A 172 -17.21 3.70 12.86
N THR A 173 -18.44 3.16 12.75
CA THR A 173 -18.67 1.79 12.28
C THR A 173 -19.01 1.69 10.79
N LEU A 174 -19.04 2.81 10.08
CA LEU A 174 -19.34 2.86 8.65
C LEU A 174 -18.33 2.05 7.83
N LEU A 175 -18.81 1.07 7.08
CA LEU A 175 -17.99 0.35 6.12
C LEU A 175 -17.64 1.24 4.94
N ARG A 176 -16.34 1.44 4.74
CA ARG A 176 -15.77 2.22 3.63
C ARG A 176 -15.09 1.25 2.66
N PRO A 177 -15.47 1.23 1.37
CA PRO A 177 -14.88 0.28 0.42
C PRO A 177 -13.41 0.55 0.13
N ILE A 178 -12.63 -0.52 0.10
CA ILE A 178 -11.29 -0.58 -0.53
C ILE A 178 -11.44 -0.29 -2.02
N LEU A 179 -10.49 0.48 -2.58
CA LEU A 179 -10.57 0.92 -3.97
C LEU A 179 -10.42 -0.24 -4.96
N LEU A 180 -9.43 -1.13 -4.74
CA LEU A 180 -9.21 -2.31 -5.57
C LEU A 180 -8.89 -3.54 -4.73
N TYR A 181 -9.62 -4.63 -4.97
CA TYR A 181 -9.42 -5.90 -4.27
C TYR A 181 -9.07 -7.02 -5.26
N PHE A 182 -7.85 -7.54 -5.17
CA PHE A 182 -7.44 -8.77 -5.84
C PHE A 182 -7.74 -9.99 -4.98
N ASP A 183 -8.58 -10.91 -5.46
CA ASP A 183 -9.00 -12.12 -4.74
C ASP A 183 -8.85 -13.35 -5.64
N GLY A 184 -7.93 -14.26 -5.30
CA GLY A 184 -7.68 -15.44 -6.11
C GLY A 184 -7.03 -15.13 -7.46
N ALA A 185 -6.09 -14.19 -7.50
CA ALA A 185 -5.34 -13.84 -8.71
C ALA A 185 -4.05 -14.67 -8.82
N HIS A 186 -3.84 -15.32 -9.97
CA HIS A 186 -2.68 -16.15 -10.25
C HIS A 186 -1.99 -15.70 -11.54
N GLY A 187 -0.80 -15.11 -11.41
CA GLY A 187 -0.14 -14.44 -12.54
C GLY A 187 -0.82 -13.13 -12.89
N LEU A 188 -0.71 -12.14 -11.99
CA LEU A 188 -1.28 -10.81 -12.18
C LEU A 188 -0.17 -9.77 -12.31
N THR A 189 -0.25 -8.94 -13.34
CA THR A 189 0.57 -7.73 -13.46
C THR A 189 -0.28 -6.47 -13.37
N MET A 190 0.23 -5.44 -12.69
CA MET A 190 -0.37 -4.11 -12.68
C MET A 190 0.70 -3.04 -12.87
N SER A 191 0.49 -2.10 -13.80
CA SER A 191 1.47 -1.00 -13.99
C SER A 191 0.93 0.29 -14.57
N ASN A 192 1.65 1.38 -14.35
CA ASN A 192 1.43 2.68 -14.99
C ASN A 192 0.02 3.28 -14.75
N ILE A 193 -0.52 3.14 -13.54
CA ILE A 193 -1.86 3.62 -13.18
C ILE A 193 -1.77 4.61 -12.02
N ARG A 194 -2.61 5.64 -12.07
CA ARG A 194 -2.88 6.54 -10.96
C ARG A 194 -4.05 6.03 -10.14
N MET A 195 -3.91 6.06 -8.83
CA MET A 195 -5.00 5.80 -7.91
C MET A 195 -5.18 7.01 -6.99
N ARG A 196 -6.42 7.46 -6.80
CA ARG A 196 -6.74 8.67 -6.04
C ARG A 196 -7.83 8.43 -5.02
N ASN A 197 -7.65 9.06 -3.86
CA ASN A 197 -8.68 9.30 -2.86
C ASN A 197 -9.55 8.07 -2.54
N PRO A 198 -8.97 6.98 -2.02
CA PRO A 198 -9.74 5.80 -1.67
C PRO A 198 -10.62 6.10 -0.44
N PRO A 199 -11.84 5.53 -0.36
CA PRO A 199 -12.64 5.63 0.86
C PRO A 199 -11.96 5.01 2.09
N ASN A 200 -11.17 3.95 1.88
CA ASN A 200 -10.40 3.19 2.87
C ASN A 200 -9.04 2.81 2.22
N TRP A 201 -8.53 1.58 2.36
CA TRP A 201 -7.31 1.14 1.69
C TRP A 201 -7.38 1.34 0.18
N PHE A 202 -6.23 1.64 -0.43
CA PHE A 202 -6.12 1.61 -1.88
C PHE A 202 -6.27 0.19 -2.41
N ASN A 203 -5.51 -0.76 -1.86
CA ASN A 203 -5.42 -2.10 -2.42
C ASN A 203 -5.29 -3.19 -1.36
N ILE A 204 -5.90 -4.34 -1.63
CA ILE A 204 -5.57 -5.59 -0.96
C ILE A 204 -5.39 -6.74 -1.97
N ILE A 205 -4.38 -7.58 -1.74
CA ILE A 205 -4.11 -8.82 -2.46
C ILE A 205 -4.39 -10.00 -1.53
N THR A 206 -5.42 -10.79 -1.85
CA THR A 206 -5.87 -11.94 -1.07
C THR A 206 -5.87 -13.24 -1.87
N ASN A 207 -5.51 -14.36 -1.23
CA ASN A 207 -5.56 -15.71 -1.81
C ASN A 207 -4.83 -15.81 -3.17
N SER A 208 -3.81 -15.00 -3.38
CA SER A 208 -3.22 -14.77 -4.70
C SER A 208 -1.78 -15.27 -4.76
N THR A 209 -1.33 -15.60 -5.97
CA THR A 209 0.06 -15.99 -6.21
C THR A 209 0.61 -15.34 -7.46
N ASP A 210 1.92 -15.07 -7.48
CA ASP A 210 2.59 -14.50 -8.65
C ASP A 210 1.95 -13.16 -9.06
N VAL A 211 2.13 -12.15 -8.19
CA VAL A 211 1.62 -10.79 -8.43
C VAL A 211 2.81 -9.84 -8.59
N LEU A 212 2.85 -9.08 -9.68
CA LEU A 212 3.88 -8.08 -9.97
C LEU A 212 3.24 -6.71 -10.23
N VAL A 213 3.48 -5.78 -9.31
CA VAL A 213 3.02 -4.39 -9.39
C VAL A 213 4.22 -3.47 -9.61
N SER A 214 4.17 -2.60 -10.62
CA SER A 214 5.28 -1.68 -10.93
C SER A 214 4.78 -0.31 -11.40
N ASN A 215 5.47 0.76 -11.01
CA ASN A 215 5.26 2.11 -11.52
C ASN A 215 3.83 2.62 -11.34
N LEU A 216 3.35 2.63 -10.09
CA LEU A 216 2.08 3.25 -9.72
C LEU A 216 2.26 4.57 -8.99
N ASP A 217 1.23 5.41 -9.05
CA ASP A 217 1.16 6.69 -8.34
C ASP A 217 -0.14 6.73 -7.53
N LEU A 218 -0.05 6.52 -6.21
CA LEU A 218 -1.16 6.47 -5.26
C LEU A 218 -1.15 7.76 -4.43
N ARG A 219 -2.26 8.49 -4.38
CA ARG A 219 -2.38 9.72 -3.56
C ARG A 219 -3.75 9.88 -2.92
N ALA A 220 -3.76 10.11 -1.61
CA ALA A 220 -4.96 10.46 -0.86
C ALA A 220 -4.83 11.92 -0.36
N SER A 221 -5.73 12.79 -0.80
CA SER A 221 -5.71 14.21 -0.43
C SER A 221 -7.08 14.67 0.05
N SER A 222 -7.09 15.33 1.20
CA SER A 222 -8.29 15.93 1.79
C SER A 222 -8.50 17.34 1.23
N LEU A 223 -9.74 17.66 0.84
CA LEU A 223 -10.11 18.98 0.29
C LEU A 223 -10.23 20.06 1.36
N ASP A 224 -10.49 19.68 2.60
CA ASP A 224 -10.79 20.59 3.72
C ASP A 224 -10.09 20.22 5.03
N GLY A 225 -9.08 19.36 4.96
CA GLY A 225 -8.29 18.96 6.12
C GLY A 225 -8.94 17.89 7.00
N VAL A 226 -10.09 17.29 6.61
CA VAL A 226 -10.62 16.10 7.28
C VAL A 226 -9.54 15.02 7.38
N LYS A 227 -9.46 14.34 8.53
CA LYS A 227 -8.51 13.24 8.72
C LYS A 227 -8.83 12.10 7.76
N ILE A 228 -7.86 11.73 6.94
CA ILE A 228 -7.93 10.53 6.10
C ILE A 228 -7.56 9.34 7.00
N ALA A 229 -8.50 8.46 7.28
CA ALA A 229 -8.26 7.25 8.08
C ALA A 229 -8.05 6.03 7.19
N ASN A 230 -7.04 5.20 7.46
CA ASN A 230 -6.83 3.90 6.81
C ASN A 230 -6.73 4.01 5.28
N SER A 231 -5.81 4.82 4.77
CA SER A 231 -5.54 4.91 3.33
C SER A 231 -4.34 4.05 2.92
N ASP A 232 -4.22 2.85 3.48
CA ASP A 232 -3.13 1.90 3.24
C ASP A 232 -2.85 1.73 1.73
N GLY A 233 -1.58 1.76 1.35
CA GLY A 233 -1.18 1.68 -0.06
C GLY A 233 -1.41 0.27 -0.63
N TRP A 234 -0.85 -0.73 0.06
CA TRP A 234 -0.99 -2.14 -0.28
C TRP A 234 -1.07 -3.02 0.96
N ASP A 235 -2.12 -3.83 1.03
CA ASP A 235 -2.22 -4.92 1.99
C ASP A 235 -2.05 -6.27 1.28
N THR A 236 -1.24 -7.16 1.84
CA THR A 236 -1.12 -8.56 1.39
C THR A 236 -1.72 -9.48 2.44
N TYR A 237 -2.50 -10.47 2.01
CA TYR A 237 -3.18 -11.42 2.90
C TYR A 237 -3.26 -12.80 2.22
N ARG A 238 -2.87 -13.88 2.89
CA ARG A 238 -2.95 -15.27 2.32
C ARG A 238 -2.38 -15.36 0.90
N SER A 239 -1.25 -14.72 0.65
CA SER A 239 -0.71 -14.54 -0.70
C SER A 239 0.78 -14.83 -0.74
N ASP A 240 1.23 -15.36 -1.87
CA ASP A 240 2.59 -15.86 -2.05
C ASP A 240 3.23 -15.33 -3.33
N ARG A 241 4.53 -15.03 -3.31
CA ARG A 241 5.26 -14.53 -4.49
C ARG A 241 4.67 -13.22 -5.03
N VAL A 242 4.69 -12.21 -4.18
CA VAL A 242 4.24 -10.85 -4.52
C VAL A 242 5.45 -9.94 -4.66
N VAL A 243 5.47 -9.11 -5.70
CA VAL A 243 6.45 -8.04 -5.90
C VAL A 243 5.71 -6.73 -6.11
N ILE A 244 6.06 -5.71 -5.32
CA ILE A 244 5.55 -4.35 -5.46
C ILE A 244 6.75 -3.41 -5.59
N GLN A 245 6.84 -2.68 -6.70
CA GLN A 245 8.01 -1.87 -6.98
C GLN A 245 7.75 -0.53 -7.66
N ASP A 246 8.79 0.31 -7.64
CA ASP A 246 8.92 1.55 -8.43
C ASP A 246 7.72 2.50 -8.30
N SER A 247 7.08 2.54 -7.13
CA SER A 247 5.82 3.26 -6.94
C SER A 247 5.95 4.43 -5.97
N TYR A 248 5.17 5.47 -6.21
CA TYR A 248 4.98 6.60 -5.30
C TYR A 248 3.66 6.44 -4.55
N ILE A 249 3.71 6.51 -3.22
CA ILE A 249 2.57 6.31 -2.34
C ILE A 249 2.51 7.47 -1.34
N ASP A 250 1.50 8.31 -1.48
CA ASP A 250 1.23 9.46 -0.59
C ASP A 250 -0.11 9.23 0.11
N ASN A 251 -0.03 8.81 1.36
CA ASN A 251 -1.17 8.34 2.11
C ASN A 251 -1.07 8.74 3.59
N THR A 252 -1.93 8.16 4.43
CA THR A 252 -2.03 8.47 5.86
C THR A 252 -2.07 7.22 6.74
N ASP A 253 -1.71 6.06 6.18
CA ASP A 253 -1.62 4.79 6.90
C ASP A 253 -0.50 3.92 6.30
N ASP A 254 -0.45 2.62 6.54
CA ASP A 254 0.62 1.72 6.07
C ASP A 254 0.94 1.92 4.57
N CYS A 255 2.21 2.09 4.21
CA CYS A 255 2.62 2.19 2.81
C CYS A 255 2.47 0.81 2.17
N VAL A 256 2.94 -0.21 2.90
CA VAL A 256 2.65 -1.62 2.64
C VAL A 256 2.42 -2.32 3.98
N SER A 257 1.39 -3.16 4.07
CA SER A 257 1.06 -3.97 5.23
C SER A 257 1.03 -5.46 4.89
N PHE A 258 1.81 -6.27 5.60
CA PHE A 258 1.82 -7.73 5.45
C PHE A 258 0.89 -8.37 6.48
N LYS A 259 -0.34 -8.67 6.08
CA LYS A 259 -1.34 -9.37 6.90
C LYS A 259 -1.05 -10.87 6.94
N PRO A 260 -1.80 -11.67 7.73
CA PRO A 260 -1.49 -13.08 7.92
C PRO A 260 -1.37 -13.89 6.63
N ASN A 261 -0.46 -14.85 6.65
CA ASN A 261 -0.14 -15.76 5.56
C ASN A 261 0.37 -15.06 4.29
N SER A 262 1.16 -14.00 4.48
CA SER A 262 1.92 -13.33 3.41
C SER A 262 3.33 -13.90 3.36
N THR A 263 3.67 -14.57 2.25
CA THR A 263 4.95 -15.27 2.11
C THR A 263 5.68 -14.94 0.81
N ASN A 264 7.02 -14.96 0.86
CA ASN A 264 7.87 -14.72 -0.32
C ASN A 264 7.51 -13.39 -1.02
N VAL A 265 7.60 -12.29 -0.29
CA VAL A 265 7.21 -10.96 -0.80
C VAL A 265 8.43 -10.06 -0.93
N VAL A 266 8.53 -9.36 -2.06
CA VAL A 266 9.56 -8.34 -2.30
C VAL A 266 8.89 -6.97 -2.44
N ILE A 267 9.35 -6.01 -1.65
CA ILE A 267 8.94 -4.61 -1.76
C ILE A 267 10.17 -3.80 -2.10
N GLN A 268 10.18 -3.07 -3.22
CA GLN A 268 11.39 -2.37 -3.63
C GLN A 268 11.20 -1.04 -4.34
N ASN A 269 12.15 -0.11 -4.16
CA ASN A 269 12.16 1.18 -4.86
C ASN A 269 10.87 2.00 -4.64
N LEU A 270 10.33 1.97 -3.41
CA LEU A 270 9.13 2.75 -3.08
C LEU A 270 9.49 4.10 -2.49
N VAL A 271 8.71 5.12 -2.86
CA VAL A 271 8.70 6.43 -2.21
C VAL A 271 7.36 6.58 -1.49
N CYS A 272 7.42 6.57 -0.16
CA CYS A 272 6.26 6.62 0.71
C CYS A 272 6.25 7.96 1.47
N ASN A 273 5.11 8.67 1.49
CA ASN A 273 4.94 9.92 2.22
C ASN A 273 3.67 9.89 3.09
N GLY A 274 3.74 10.44 4.31
CA GLY A 274 2.59 10.59 5.22
C GLY A 274 2.14 9.30 5.93
N SER A 275 2.88 8.21 5.72
CA SER A 275 2.46 6.83 5.99
C SER A 275 2.58 6.40 7.47
N HIS A 276 2.18 5.16 7.78
CA HIS A 276 2.55 4.45 9.00
C HIS A 276 3.67 3.41 8.81
N GLY A 277 4.38 3.46 7.68
CA GLY A 277 5.58 2.66 7.44
C GLY A 277 5.36 1.44 6.55
N ILE A 278 6.42 0.63 6.43
CA ILE A 278 6.36 -0.72 5.84
C ILE A 278 6.17 -1.72 6.98
N SER A 279 4.93 -2.17 7.15
CA SER A 279 4.45 -2.83 8.35
C SER A 279 4.24 -4.33 8.17
N VAL A 280 4.87 -5.15 9.00
CA VAL A 280 4.43 -6.53 9.22
C VAL A 280 3.30 -6.51 10.23
N GLY A 281 2.11 -6.96 9.82
CA GLY A 281 0.93 -7.12 10.66
C GLY A 281 -0.16 -6.05 10.51
N SER A 282 -1.07 -5.92 11.47
CA SER A 282 -1.02 -6.58 12.78
C SER A 282 -1.29 -8.09 12.69
N LEU A 283 -0.57 -8.85 13.52
CA LEU A 283 -0.67 -10.32 13.58
C LEU A 283 -1.01 -10.79 15.00
N GLY A 284 -1.57 -11.98 15.12
CA GLY A 284 -2.03 -12.55 16.40
C GLY A 284 -3.37 -11.97 16.87
N GLN A 285 -4.14 -11.37 15.95
CA GLN A 285 -5.37 -10.66 16.30
C GLN A 285 -6.48 -11.60 16.79
N TYR A 286 -6.66 -12.76 16.17
CA TYR A 286 -7.81 -13.62 16.44
C TYR A 286 -7.39 -14.88 17.18
N LYS A 287 -7.94 -15.09 18.38
CA LYS A 287 -7.74 -16.31 19.16
C LYS A 287 -8.19 -17.54 18.37
N GLY A 288 -7.35 -18.58 18.34
CA GLY A 288 -7.60 -19.81 17.58
C GLY A 288 -7.09 -19.76 16.15
N GLU A 289 -6.73 -18.58 15.63
CA GLU A 289 -6.07 -18.44 14.34
C GLU A 289 -4.54 -18.50 14.49
N THR A 290 -3.86 -18.87 13.40
CA THR A 290 -2.40 -18.90 13.31
C THR A 290 -1.95 -18.00 12.15
N ASP A 291 -1.24 -16.94 12.48
CA ASP A 291 -0.81 -15.92 11.53
C ASP A 291 0.67 -16.10 11.17
N ILE A 292 0.96 -16.46 9.92
CA ILE A 292 2.33 -16.69 9.45
C ILE A 292 2.75 -15.58 8.49
N VAL A 293 3.87 -14.90 8.74
CA VAL A 293 4.48 -13.99 7.76
C VAL A 293 5.95 -14.33 7.61
N GLU A 294 6.38 -14.72 6.41
CA GLU A 294 7.74 -15.23 6.21
C GLU A 294 8.35 -14.85 4.87
N ASN A 295 9.68 -14.75 4.83
CA ASN A 295 10.46 -14.49 3.62
C ASN A 295 10.08 -13.17 2.96
N LEU A 296 10.30 -12.07 3.70
CA LEU A 296 10.08 -10.73 3.20
C LEU A 296 11.41 -10.05 2.91
N TYR A 297 11.52 -9.42 1.75
CA TYR A 297 12.68 -8.60 1.39
C TYR A 297 12.22 -7.21 0.98
N ILE A 298 12.44 -6.25 1.88
CA ILE A 298 12.08 -4.85 1.72
C ILE A 298 13.37 -4.09 1.40
N TYR A 299 13.48 -3.53 0.19
CA TYR A 299 14.72 -2.98 -0.34
C TYR A 299 14.55 -1.58 -0.92
N ASN A 300 15.46 -0.66 -0.60
CA ASN A 300 15.50 0.67 -1.22
C ASN A 300 14.17 1.44 -1.07
N ILE A 301 13.85 1.80 0.17
CA ILE A 301 12.65 2.56 0.52
C ILE A 301 13.04 3.98 0.92
N SER A 302 12.35 4.97 0.37
CA SER A 302 12.37 6.34 0.89
C SER A 302 11.06 6.60 1.60
N MET A 303 11.13 6.88 2.89
CA MET A 303 9.95 7.15 3.72
C MET A 303 10.04 8.56 4.30
N SER A 304 9.00 9.37 4.10
CA SER A 304 8.92 10.72 4.63
C SER A 304 7.63 11.00 5.40
N ASN A 305 7.74 11.86 6.42
CA ASN A 305 6.60 12.36 7.20
C ASN A 305 5.69 11.24 7.76
N ALA A 306 6.28 10.09 8.09
CA ALA A 306 5.55 8.90 8.52
C ALA A 306 5.62 8.70 10.05
N SER A 307 4.69 7.95 10.62
CA SER A 307 4.81 7.53 12.02
C SER A 307 5.97 6.56 12.23
N ASP A 308 6.26 5.71 11.25
CA ASP A 308 7.30 4.69 11.33
C ASP A 308 7.95 4.48 9.97
N GLY A 309 9.21 4.05 9.96
CA GLY A 309 9.87 3.50 8.79
C GLY A 309 9.62 1.99 8.69
N ALA A 310 10.52 1.19 9.25
CA ALA A 310 10.37 -0.26 9.34
C ALA A 310 9.53 -0.62 10.58
N ARG A 311 8.44 -1.39 10.41
CA ARG A 311 7.53 -1.71 11.51
C ARG A 311 7.11 -3.18 11.56
N ILE A 312 7.11 -3.77 12.75
CA ILE A 312 6.49 -5.07 13.04
C ILE A 312 5.53 -4.91 14.22
N LYS A 313 4.25 -5.23 14.01
CA LYS A 313 3.18 -5.04 15.01
C LYS A 313 2.42 -6.34 15.27
N VAL A 314 2.39 -6.77 16.52
CA VAL A 314 1.80 -8.03 16.96
C VAL A 314 0.93 -7.76 18.19
N TRP A 315 -0.27 -8.33 18.22
CA TRP A 315 -1.19 -8.24 19.35
C TRP A 315 -0.65 -9.06 20.55
N PRO A 316 -0.96 -8.66 21.80
CA PRO A 316 -0.55 -9.43 22.98
C PRO A 316 -1.30 -10.76 23.11
N GLY A 317 -0.93 -11.59 24.09
CA GLY A 317 -1.51 -12.92 24.31
C GLY A 317 -2.93 -12.92 24.88
N VAL A 318 -3.50 -11.75 25.15
CA VAL A 318 -4.84 -11.55 25.70
C VAL A 318 -5.66 -10.69 24.75
N GLU A 319 -6.98 -10.87 24.77
CA GLU A 319 -7.90 -10.01 24.03
C GLU A 319 -7.91 -8.58 24.57
N THR A 320 -7.94 -7.61 23.66
CA THR A 320 -7.80 -6.19 23.98
C THR A 320 -8.86 -5.39 23.25
N LEU A 321 -9.52 -4.51 24.01
CA LEU A 321 -10.52 -3.58 23.51
C LEU A 321 -9.80 -2.33 23.02
N PHE A 322 -9.40 -2.35 21.75
CA PHE A 322 -8.59 -1.30 21.14
C PHE A 322 -9.44 -0.21 20.47
N GLN A 323 -10.35 -0.59 19.56
CA GLN A 323 -11.26 0.32 18.85
C GLN A 323 -12.60 -0.37 18.58
N SER A 324 -13.65 0.41 18.30
CA SER A 324 -15.02 -0.11 18.08
C SER A 324 -15.09 -1.32 17.13
N ASN A 325 -14.31 -1.30 16.04
CA ASN A 325 -14.30 -2.35 15.02
C ASN A 325 -12.95 -3.08 14.89
N LEU A 326 -11.98 -2.78 15.75
CA LEU A 326 -10.64 -3.37 15.68
C LEU A 326 -10.22 -3.75 17.10
N ASN A 327 -10.56 -4.97 17.49
CA ASN A 327 -10.19 -5.60 18.76
C ASN A 327 -9.51 -6.92 18.49
N GLY A 328 -8.74 -7.42 19.46
CA GLY A 328 -8.10 -8.72 19.32
C GLY A 328 -6.97 -8.98 20.31
N GLY A 329 -6.28 -10.07 20.05
CA GLY A 329 -5.18 -10.62 20.82
C GLY A 329 -5.40 -12.10 21.15
N GLY A 330 -4.33 -12.77 21.55
CA GLY A 330 -4.31 -14.20 21.85
C GLY A 330 -4.22 -15.13 20.65
N GLY A 331 -4.08 -14.61 19.42
CA GLY A 331 -3.78 -15.41 18.23
C GLY A 331 -2.35 -15.97 18.25
N LEU A 332 -2.14 -17.08 17.54
CA LEU A 332 -0.83 -17.75 17.42
C LEU A 332 -0.13 -17.31 16.13
N GLY A 333 1.13 -17.71 15.94
CA GLY A 333 1.81 -17.57 14.67
C GLY A 333 3.30 -17.34 14.77
N ARG A 334 3.89 -16.81 13.69
CA ARG A 334 5.29 -16.34 13.67
C ARG A 334 5.53 -15.32 12.55
N VAL A 335 6.48 -14.45 12.80
CA VAL A 335 7.19 -13.65 11.79
C VAL A 335 8.58 -14.22 11.65
N ARG A 336 9.03 -14.58 10.43
CA ARG A 336 10.37 -15.13 10.23
C ARG A 336 11.03 -14.70 8.93
N ASN A 337 12.35 -14.50 8.94
CA ASN A 337 13.13 -14.19 7.74
C ASN A 337 12.62 -12.92 7.05
N VAL A 338 12.73 -11.80 7.75
CA VAL A 338 12.33 -10.47 7.26
C VAL A 338 13.56 -9.59 7.18
N THR A 339 13.84 -9.05 6.00
CA THR A 339 14.93 -8.09 5.82
C THR A 339 14.40 -6.74 5.37
N TYR A 340 14.77 -5.69 6.11
CA TYR A 340 14.69 -4.30 5.68
C TYR A 340 16.11 -3.82 5.32
N ASP A 341 16.33 -3.46 4.07
CA ASP A 341 17.64 -3.05 3.56
C ASP A 341 17.54 -1.76 2.76
N ARG A 342 18.49 -0.86 3.00
CA ARG A 342 18.63 0.40 2.27
C ARG A 342 17.39 1.29 2.45
N PHE A 343 17.20 1.81 3.67
CA PHE A 343 16.01 2.55 4.06
C PHE A 343 16.36 4.00 4.42
N HIS A 344 15.81 4.96 3.70
CA HIS A 344 15.97 6.38 3.96
C HIS A 344 14.79 6.93 4.76
N HIS A 345 15.11 7.68 5.82
CA HIS A 345 14.13 8.34 6.67
C HIS A 345 14.21 9.87 6.54
N GLU A 346 13.07 10.51 6.29
CA GLU A 346 12.96 11.97 6.29
C GLU A 346 11.76 12.40 7.15
N ASN A 347 12.03 12.92 8.35
CA ASN A 347 10.98 13.40 9.26
C ASN A 347 9.97 12.29 9.65
N ASN A 348 10.43 11.06 9.82
CA ASN A 348 9.61 9.96 10.36
C ASN A 348 9.68 9.92 11.89
N ASP A 349 8.58 9.68 12.60
CA ASP A 349 8.58 9.69 14.06
C ASP A 349 9.48 8.60 14.66
N ASN A 350 9.39 7.37 14.13
CA ASN A 350 10.32 6.28 14.44
C ASN A 350 10.99 5.78 13.15
N ALA A 351 12.30 5.52 13.19
CA ALA A 351 12.98 4.79 12.14
C ALA A 351 12.62 3.29 12.16
N ILE A 352 12.62 2.70 13.36
CA ILE A 352 12.38 1.27 13.58
C ILE A 352 11.37 1.08 14.71
N THR A 353 10.37 0.24 14.48
CA THR A 353 9.41 -0.19 15.50
C THR A 353 9.20 -1.70 15.46
N ILE A 354 9.40 -2.38 16.60
CA ILE A 354 8.92 -3.74 16.85
C ILE A 354 8.08 -3.70 18.12
N THR A 355 6.83 -4.16 18.03
CA THR A 355 5.93 -4.25 19.19
C THR A 355 5.13 -5.54 19.20
N GLN A 356 5.07 -6.16 20.38
CA GLN A 356 4.20 -7.30 20.69
C GLN A 356 3.06 -6.95 21.66
N CYS A 357 2.66 -5.67 21.68
CA CYS A 357 1.57 -5.19 22.49
C CYS A 357 0.66 -4.23 21.68
N TYR A 358 0.54 -4.49 20.38
CA TYR A 358 -0.36 -3.73 19.52
C TYR A 358 -1.81 -3.83 20.02
N GLY A 359 -2.53 -2.71 19.97
CA GLY A 359 -3.91 -2.63 20.46
C GLY A 359 -4.07 -2.52 21.98
N GLN A 360 -2.99 -2.49 22.76
CA GLN A 360 -3.05 -2.41 24.22
C GLN A 360 -2.20 -1.27 24.78
N LYS A 361 -2.86 -0.36 25.49
CA LYS A 361 -2.23 0.80 26.12
C LYS A 361 -1.50 0.45 27.42
N ASN A 362 -1.96 -0.57 28.14
CA ASN A 362 -1.38 -0.99 29.41
C ASN A 362 -0.21 -1.95 29.19
N GLN A 363 1.03 -1.47 29.36
CA GLN A 363 2.23 -2.29 29.24
C GLN A 363 2.27 -3.42 30.28
N THR A 364 1.79 -3.19 31.50
CA THR A 364 1.74 -4.22 32.55
C THR A 364 0.89 -5.41 32.11
N LEU A 365 -0.25 -5.16 31.46
CA LEU A 365 -1.10 -6.22 30.93
C LEU A 365 -0.35 -7.05 29.86
N CYS A 366 0.42 -6.41 28.99
CA CYS A 366 1.20 -7.12 27.98
C CYS A 366 2.39 -7.89 28.55
N ASN A 367 2.93 -7.45 29.69
CA ASN A 367 3.95 -8.20 30.40
C ASN A 367 3.36 -9.42 31.12
N GLU A 368 2.13 -9.31 31.63
CA GLU A 368 1.38 -10.43 32.22
C GLU A 368 0.94 -11.44 31.15
N PHE A 369 0.54 -10.94 29.98
CA PHE A 369 0.06 -11.73 28.83
C PHE A 369 0.92 -11.48 27.58
N PRO A 370 2.16 -12.01 27.54
CA PRO A 370 3.04 -11.85 26.39
C PRO A 370 2.40 -12.42 25.11
N ALA A 371 2.83 -11.94 23.94
CA ALA A 371 2.28 -12.40 22.67
C ALA A 371 2.56 -13.90 22.46
N ASN A 372 1.56 -14.63 21.94
CA ASN A 372 1.75 -16.05 21.65
C ASN A 372 2.58 -16.28 20.37
N LEU A 373 2.71 -15.25 19.53
CA LEU A 373 3.44 -15.25 18.26
C LEU A 373 4.93 -14.92 18.48
N THR A 374 5.83 -15.60 17.76
CA THR A 374 7.28 -15.32 17.79
C THR A 374 7.74 -14.44 16.64
N ILE A 375 8.82 -13.67 16.84
CA ILE A 375 9.48 -12.86 15.80
C ILE A 375 10.93 -13.32 15.70
N GLU A 376 11.31 -13.88 14.57
CA GLU A 376 12.59 -14.57 14.40
C GLU A 376 13.29 -14.11 13.12
N ASP A 377 14.62 -14.11 13.11
CA ASP A 377 15.43 -13.86 11.91
C ASP A 377 15.05 -12.56 11.18
N VAL A 378 15.07 -11.44 11.92
CA VAL A 378 14.77 -10.11 11.38
C VAL A 378 16.06 -9.33 11.23
N THR A 379 16.37 -8.88 10.01
CA THR A 379 17.53 -8.04 9.73
C THR A 379 17.10 -6.65 9.27
N MET A 380 17.54 -5.62 9.98
CA MET A 380 17.37 -4.22 9.62
C MET A 380 18.75 -3.64 9.35
N LYS A 381 19.02 -3.21 8.12
CA LYS A 381 20.36 -2.76 7.76
C LYS A 381 20.38 -1.62 6.76
N ASN A 382 21.48 -0.86 6.80
CA ASN A 382 21.72 0.27 5.90
C ASN A 382 20.58 1.29 5.98
N MET A 383 20.32 1.82 7.18
CA MET A 383 19.26 2.80 7.41
C MET A 383 19.87 4.16 7.76
N TRP A 384 19.42 5.23 7.10
CA TRP A 384 19.98 6.57 7.28
C TRP A 384 18.93 7.67 7.14
N GLY A 385 19.32 8.91 7.44
CA GLY A 385 18.45 10.08 7.37
C GLY A 385 18.14 10.65 8.76
N THR A 386 16.99 11.30 8.91
CA THR A 386 16.64 12.02 10.13
C THR A 386 15.19 11.75 10.56
N THR A 387 14.99 11.41 11.84
CA THR A 387 13.64 11.28 12.41
C THR A 387 12.99 12.64 12.67
N SER A 388 11.71 12.63 13.03
CA SER A 388 10.98 13.83 13.43
C SER A 388 11.37 14.28 14.85
N LYS A 389 10.99 15.51 15.20
CA LYS A 389 11.18 16.05 16.55
C LYS A 389 10.28 15.44 17.62
N LYS A 390 9.33 14.57 17.24
CA LYS A 390 8.23 14.14 18.12
C LYS A 390 8.72 13.34 19.32
N PHE A 391 9.73 12.51 19.11
CA PHE A 391 10.28 11.62 20.14
C PHE A 391 11.75 11.85 20.43
N ASP A 392 12.34 12.91 19.88
CA ASP A 392 13.74 13.29 20.07
C ASP A 392 14.16 13.25 21.55
N PRO A 393 15.26 12.57 21.93
CA PRO A 393 16.28 11.92 21.07
C PRO A 393 16.01 10.45 20.74
N ARG A 394 14.82 9.92 21.05
CA ARG A 394 14.45 8.55 20.70
C ARG A 394 14.14 8.44 19.21
N ALA A 395 14.85 7.55 18.52
CA ALA A 395 14.72 7.30 17.08
C ALA A 395 13.95 6.01 16.75
N GLY A 396 13.62 5.17 17.72
CA GLY A 396 12.84 3.95 17.50
C GLY A 396 12.53 3.19 18.79
N SER A 397 11.84 2.05 18.64
CA SER A 397 11.44 1.19 19.77
C SER A 397 11.37 -0.27 19.33
N LEU A 398 12.21 -1.12 19.90
CA LEU A 398 12.28 -2.55 19.64
C LEU A 398 11.93 -3.28 20.95
N VAL A 399 10.64 -3.53 21.16
CA VAL A 399 10.12 -4.05 22.43
C VAL A 399 9.39 -5.36 22.21
N CYS A 400 10.01 -6.43 22.68
CA CYS A 400 9.43 -7.78 22.68
C CYS A 400 8.76 -8.08 24.02
N SER A 401 7.69 -8.87 23.97
CA SER A 401 6.81 -9.08 25.12
C SER A 401 7.41 -9.99 26.21
N ALA A 402 8.26 -10.95 25.82
CA ALA A 402 9.02 -11.80 26.74
C ALA A 402 10.36 -12.25 26.10
N PRO A 403 11.37 -12.66 26.90
CA PRO A 403 12.73 -12.96 26.40
C PRO A 403 12.82 -14.04 25.33
N ASP A 404 11.83 -14.94 25.24
CA ASP A 404 11.76 -16.04 24.28
C ASP A 404 10.91 -15.73 23.04
N ARG A 405 10.38 -14.50 22.93
CA ARG A 405 9.46 -14.11 21.86
C ARG A 405 10.14 -13.51 20.65
N CYS A 406 11.37 -13.00 20.82
CA CYS A 406 12.17 -12.42 19.76
C CYS A 406 13.57 -13.05 19.75
N THR A 407 13.96 -13.61 18.60
CA THR A 407 15.27 -14.25 18.45
C THR A 407 15.93 -13.80 17.15
N ASN A 408 17.25 -13.60 17.16
CA ASN A 408 18.02 -13.21 15.98
C ASN A 408 17.48 -11.93 15.30
N ILE A 409 17.27 -10.89 16.11
CA ILE A 409 16.95 -9.54 15.64
C ILE A 409 18.28 -8.80 15.45
N VAL A 410 18.55 -8.35 14.23
CA VAL A 410 19.82 -7.72 13.86
C VAL A 410 19.56 -6.31 13.36
N ALA A 411 20.26 -5.32 13.93
CA ALA A 411 20.32 -3.97 13.42
C ALA A 411 21.78 -3.65 13.06
N LYS A 412 22.06 -3.27 11.81
CA LYS A 412 23.44 -3.07 11.34
C LYS A 412 23.56 -1.85 10.43
N ASN A 413 24.59 -1.03 10.63
CA ASN A 413 24.81 0.17 9.82
C ASN A 413 23.57 1.09 9.87
N ILE A 414 23.20 1.48 11.08
CA ILE A 414 22.10 2.40 11.36
C ILE A 414 22.70 3.77 11.67
N THR A 415 22.65 4.67 10.70
CA THR A 415 23.21 6.03 10.79
C THR A 415 22.11 7.09 10.79
N VAL A 416 20.96 6.75 11.37
CA VAL A 416 19.84 7.67 11.56
C VAL A 416 20.24 8.76 12.55
N THR A 417 19.78 9.98 12.33
CA THR A 417 20.01 11.14 13.21
C THR A 417 18.70 11.68 13.76
N VAL A 418 18.79 12.46 14.83
CA VAL A 418 17.66 13.19 15.43
C VAL A 418 17.84 14.70 15.27
N PRO A 419 16.76 15.51 15.25
CA PRO A 419 16.85 16.96 15.06
C PRO A 419 17.74 17.70 16.07
N SER A 420 17.77 17.27 17.33
CA SER A 420 18.60 17.85 18.40
C SER A 420 20.10 17.65 18.18
N LYS A 421 20.48 16.72 17.31
CA LYS A 421 21.86 16.24 17.09
C LYS A 421 22.48 15.53 18.30
N GLU A 422 21.70 15.24 19.34
CA GLU A 422 22.10 14.30 20.37
C GLU A 422 22.31 12.90 19.76
N PRO A 423 23.12 12.03 20.38
CA PRO A 423 23.20 10.63 19.98
C PRO A 423 21.80 9.99 20.01
N PRO A 424 21.31 9.42 18.90
CA PRO A 424 19.99 8.80 18.85
C PRO A 424 19.93 7.57 19.77
N VAL A 425 18.81 7.41 20.46
CA VAL A 425 18.55 6.27 21.35
C VAL A 425 17.35 5.45 20.90
N TYR A 426 17.32 4.18 21.27
CA TYR A 426 16.26 3.24 20.93
C TYR A 426 15.82 2.49 22.17
N ASP A 427 14.51 2.35 22.39
CA ASP A 427 14.04 1.45 23.43
C ASP A 427 14.35 0.01 23.00
N CYS A 428 15.01 -0.78 23.85
CA CYS A 428 15.32 -2.17 23.54
C CYS A 428 14.95 -3.06 24.73
N TYR A 429 14.02 -4.00 24.55
CA TYR A 429 13.57 -4.86 25.65
C TYR A 429 13.26 -6.29 25.19
N ASN A 430 13.68 -7.28 25.99
CA ASN A 430 13.52 -8.72 25.74
C ASN A 430 14.06 -9.19 24.38
N LEU A 431 15.25 -8.73 24.01
CA LEU A 431 15.96 -9.14 22.80
C LEU A 431 17.47 -9.02 23.04
N ASP A 432 18.26 -9.71 22.21
CA ASP A 432 19.72 -9.63 22.25
C ASP A 432 20.20 -8.25 21.78
N ARG A 433 20.97 -7.55 22.63
CA ARG A 433 21.50 -6.21 22.32
C ARG A 433 22.84 -6.27 21.58
N ASP A 434 23.54 -7.39 21.64
CA ASP A 434 24.87 -7.53 21.02
C ASP A 434 24.79 -7.57 19.48
N THR A 435 23.59 -7.85 18.94
CA THR A 435 23.28 -7.86 17.52
C THR A 435 22.78 -6.51 16.99
N LEU A 436 22.76 -5.47 17.83
CA LEU A 436 22.19 -4.16 17.53
C LEU A 436 23.26 -3.05 17.48
N ASP A 437 23.56 -2.58 16.28
CA ASP A 437 24.40 -1.40 16.02
C ASP A 437 23.62 -0.09 16.24
N ILE A 438 23.05 0.06 17.44
CA ILE A 438 22.26 1.22 17.90
C ILE A 438 22.39 1.38 19.42
N THR A 439 22.21 2.61 19.92
CA THR A 439 22.24 2.87 21.37
C THR A 439 20.93 2.47 22.04
N CYS A 440 20.93 1.33 22.71
CA CYS A 440 19.77 0.82 23.43
C CYS A 440 19.61 1.45 24.82
N ILE A 441 18.38 1.84 25.17
CA ILE A 441 17.96 2.25 26.52
C ILE A 441 16.82 1.37 27.02
N ASP A 442 16.65 1.30 28.34
CA ASP A 442 15.52 0.58 28.94
C ASP A 442 14.25 1.43 28.88
N PRO A 443 13.12 0.89 28.37
CA PRO A 443 11.87 1.64 28.23
C PRO A 443 11.21 2.04 29.57
N LYS A 444 11.77 1.66 30.73
CA LYS A 444 11.22 1.98 32.05
C LYS A 444 11.19 3.48 32.35
N ASP A 445 11.96 4.27 31.60
CA ASP A 445 12.10 5.71 31.78
C ASP A 445 11.34 6.55 30.73
N ALA A 446 10.64 5.93 29.77
CA ALA A 446 9.96 6.63 28.68
C ALA A 446 8.46 6.27 28.57
N PRO A 447 7.56 7.26 28.38
CA PRO A 447 6.16 6.98 28.10
C PRO A 447 6.03 6.27 26.76
N ARG A 448 5.45 5.07 26.78
CA ARG A 448 5.19 4.27 25.58
C ARG A 448 4.23 5.01 24.64
N ASN A 449 4.54 5.04 23.35
CA ASN A 449 3.63 5.53 22.33
C ASN A 449 2.46 4.53 22.15
N THR A 450 1.27 4.91 22.60
CA THR A 450 0.03 4.12 22.47
C THR A 450 -0.89 4.62 21.35
N ASP A 451 -0.48 5.64 20.61
CA ASP A 451 -1.27 6.27 19.54
C ASP A 451 -1.11 5.55 18.18
N GLN A 452 -0.28 4.50 18.17
CA GLN A 452 0.22 3.75 17.02
C GLN A 452 -0.69 2.61 16.54
N GLY A 453 -1.92 2.55 17.05
CA GLY A 453 -2.85 1.50 16.68
C GLY A 453 -3.86 1.91 15.62
#